data_AF-A0A7W7G960-F1
#
_entry.id   AF-A0A7W7G960-F1
#
_cell.length_a   1.000
_cell.length_b   1.000
_cell.length_c   1.000
_cell.angle_alpha   90.00
_cell.angle_beta   90.00
_cell.angle_gamma   90.00
#
_symmetry.space_group_name_H-M   'P 1'
#
loop_
_entity.id
_entity.type
_entity.pdbx_description
1 polymer ?
#
loop_
_entity_poly.entity_id
_entity_poly.type
_entity_poly.pdbx_seq_one_letter_code
_entity_poly.pdbx_strand_id
1 'polypeptide(L)'
;MNPLARLRRPPAAPAPSLILAALRVPRAAWWWILPVSALIAAVVYGVARWLLTSLPPEPTGAAEAAARNEAVRTALAAGAGVGAAVTVMLTFRRQRHQELSAHATAALAERNAELAERNAKAAEHDAIERRVTELYTKASEQLGSAKAAVRLAGLYALERLGQDNPEHRQTIVNLICAYLRMPYTPP
;
A
#
# COMPACT_ATOMS: atom_id res chain seq x y z
N MET A 1 21.33 -32.37 -12.75
CA MET A 1 20.01 -32.19 -12.11
C MET A 1 20.22 -32.02 -10.62
N ASN A 2 20.07 -30.81 -10.08
CA ASN A 2 20.45 -30.47 -8.71
C ASN A 2 19.23 -30.61 -7.76
N PRO A 3 19.26 -31.50 -6.75
CA PRO A 3 18.11 -31.80 -5.89
C PRO A 3 17.74 -30.70 -4.88
N LEU A 4 18.54 -29.62 -4.78
CA LEU A 4 18.34 -28.57 -3.78
C LEU A 4 17.36 -27.44 -4.18
N ALA A 5 16.80 -27.47 -5.40
CA ALA A 5 15.92 -26.40 -5.89
C ALA A 5 14.44 -26.53 -5.44
N ARG A 6 14.03 -27.62 -4.78
CA ARG A 6 12.60 -27.90 -4.46
C ARG A 6 12.09 -27.32 -3.15
N LEU A 7 12.94 -26.76 -2.28
CA LEU A 7 12.55 -26.41 -0.90
C LEU A 7 12.23 -24.92 -0.66
N ARG A 8 12.23 -24.08 -1.70
CA ARG A 8 11.90 -22.66 -1.57
C ARG A 8 10.55 -22.31 -2.21
N ARG A 9 9.51 -23.11 -1.94
CA ARG A 9 8.15 -22.62 -2.15
C ARG A 9 7.91 -21.55 -1.08
N PRO A 10 7.68 -20.28 -1.45
CA PRO A 10 7.27 -19.29 -0.46
C PRO A 10 5.99 -19.80 0.23
N PRO A 11 5.80 -19.55 1.53
CA PRO A 11 4.57 -19.94 2.21
C PRO A 11 3.38 -19.38 1.41
N ALA A 12 2.40 -20.25 1.13
CA ALA A 12 1.21 -19.87 0.40
C ALA A 12 0.59 -18.64 1.09
N ALA A 13 0.41 -17.56 0.32
CA ALA A 13 -0.19 -16.34 0.82
C ALA A 13 -1.55 -16.68 1.47
N PRO A 14 -1.85 -16.18 2.68
CA PRO A 14 -3.17 -16.38 3.25
C PRO A 14 -4.23 -15.82 2.30
N ALA A 15 -5.29 -16.59 2.06
CA ALA A 15 -6.38 -16.20 1.17
C ALA A 15 -6.94 -14.81 1.54
N PRO A 16 -7.41 -14.00 0.57
CA PRO A 16 -7.93 -12.65 0.82
C PRO A 16 -9.06 -12.60 1.87
N SER A 17 -9.79 -13.72 2.05
CA SER A 17 -10.80 -13.88 3.10
C SER A 17 -10.23 -13.85 4.52
N LEU A 18 -8.99 -14.31 4.73
CA LEU A 18 -8.31 -14.28 6.03
C LEU A 18 -7.89 -12.86 6.41
N ILE A 19 -7.48 -12.05 5.43
CA ILE A 19 -7.15 -10.62 5.62
C ILE A 19 -8.42 -9.82 5.95
N LEU A 20 -9.51 -10.08 5.22
CA LEU A 20 -10.82 -9.49 5.51
C LEU A 20 -11.39 -9.95 6.87
N ALA A 21 -11.12 -11.19 7.30
CA ALA A 21 -11.51 -11.68 8.62
C ALA A 21 -10.70 -11.02 9.75
N ALA A 22 -9.41 -10.73 9.53
CA ALA A 22 -8.58 -9.98 10.46
C ALA A 22 -9.00 -8.50 10.58
N LEU A 23 -9.67 -7.95 9.56
CA LEU A 23 -10.31 -6.63 9.56
C LEU A 23 -11.70 -6.63 10.21
N ARG A 24 -12.23 -7.77 10.71
CA ARG A 24 -13.41 -7.75 11.58
C ARG A 24 -13.03 -7.12 12.91
N VAL A 25 -13.27 -5.82 12.95
CA VAL A 25 -13.23 -4.93 14.10
C VAL A 25 -13.65 -5.68 15.36
N PRO A 26 -12.84 -5.72 16.44
CA PRO A 26 -13.33 -6.21 17.71
C PRO A 26 -14.55 -5.35 18.07
N ARG A 27 -15.65 -6.03 18.44
CA ARG A 27 -16.91 -5.43 18.87
C ARG A 27 -16.63 -4.16 19.66
N ALA A 28 -17.15 -3.04 19.15
CA ALA A 28 -16.85 -1.69 19.58
C ALA A 28 -16.61 -1.61 21.09
N ALA A 29 -15.49 -1.02 21.49
CA ALA A 29 -15.03 -0.86 22.88
C ALA A 29 -15.96 -0.03 23.79
N TRP A 30 -17.22 0.15 23.40
CA TRP A 30 -18.28 0.81 24.14
C TRP A 30 -18.44 0.21 25.54
N TRP A 31 -18.24 -1.10 25.70
CA TRP A 31 -18.37 -1.77 26.99
C TRP A 31 -17.37 -1.29 28.05
N TRP A 32 -16.19 -0.78 27.65
CA TRP A 32 -15.21 -0.24 28.60
C TRP A 32 -15.18 1.30 28.67
N ILE A 33 -15.77 1.98 27.68
CA ILE A 33 -15.95 3.45 27.72
C ILE A 33 -16.99 3.83 28.78
N LEU A 34 -18.08 3.07 28.89
CA LEU A 34 -19.13 3.30 29.89
C LEU A 34 -18.61 3.28 31.33
N PRO A 35 -17.88 2.27 31.83
CA PRO A 35 -17.38 2.27 33.20
C PRO A 35 -16.35 3.37 33.45
N VAL A 36 -15.50 3.69 32.46
CA VAL A 36 -14.55 4.81 32.59
C VAL A 36 -15.30 6.13 32.70
N SER A 37 -16.29 6.40 31.85
CA SER A 37 -17.10 7.62 31.94
C SER A 37 -17.90 7.70 33.25
N ALA A 38 -18.41 6.58 33.74
CA ALA A 38 -19.15 6.52 35.00
C ALA A 38 -18.23 6.78 36.21
N LEU A 39 -17.00 6.26 36.18
CA LEU A 39 -15.99 6.51 37.21
C LEU A 39 -15.60 7.99 37.24
N ILE A 40 -15.41 8.61 36.07
CA ILE A 40 -15.13 10.04 35.95
C ILE A 40 -16.29 10.87 36.53
N ALA A 41 -17.53 10.57 36.13
CA ALA A 41 -18.72 11.25 36.63
C ALA A 41 -18.89 11.08 38.15
N ALA A 42 -18.61 9.90 38.70
CA ALA A 42 -18.71 9.62 40.13
C ALA A 42 -17.67 10.40 40.95
N VAL A 43 -16.43 10.49 40.46
CA VAL A 43 -15.37 11.29 41.12
C VAL A 43 -15.73 12.78 41.12
N VAL A 44 -16.18 13.32 39.97
CA VAL A 44 -16.62 14.73 39.87
C VAL A 44 -17.78 15.00 40.82
N TYR A 45 -18.78 14.12 40.86
CA TYR A 45 -19.93 14.24 41.76
C TYR A 45 -19.53 14.19 43.25
N GLY A 46 -18.65 13.26 43.62
CA GLY A 46 -18.17 13.10 45.00
C GLY A 46 -17.45 14.35 45.50
N VAL A 47 -16.56 14.91 44.67
CA VAL A 47 -15.82 16.14 45.00
C VAL A 47 -16.77 17.33 45.11
N ALA A 48 -17.69 17.50 44.16
CA ALA A 48 -18.67 18.58 44.20
C ALA A 48 -19.57 18.49 45.44
N ARG A 49 -20.05 17.29 45.79
CA ARG A 49 -20.88 17.06 46.97
C ARG A 49 -20.13 17.35 48.26
N TRP A 50 -18.89 16.86 48.37
CA TRP A 50 -18.04 17.12 49.54
C TRP A 50 -17.77 18.61 49.73
N LEU A 51 -17.53 19.35 48.65
CA LEU A 51 -17.34 20.81 48.69
C LEU A 51 -18.60 21.53 49.19
N LEU A 52 -19.79 21.14 48.71
CA LEU A 52 -21.06 21.73 49.14
C LEU A 52 -21.36 21.48 50.63
N THR A 53 -20.98 20.31 51.16
CA THR A 53 -21.23 19.97 52.57
C THR A 53 -20.19 20.52 53.54
N SER A 54 -19.03 20.97 53.04
CA SER A 54 -17.90 21.37 53.88
C SER A 54 -17.76 22.89 54.07
N LEU A 55 -18.56 23.73 53.39
CA LEU A 55 -18.49 25.19 53.50
C LEU A 55 -19.70 25.80 54.24
N PRO A 56 -19.50 26.58 55.32
CA PRO A 56 -20.51 27.48 55.87
C PRO A 56 -20.81 28.64 54.89
N PRO A 57 -22.01 29.26 54.95
CA PRO A 57 -22.46 30.23 53.93
C PRO A 57 -21.68 31.56 53.87
N GLU A 58 -20.86 31.91 54.87
CA GLU A 58 -20.09 33.17 54.95
C GLU A 58 -18.70 32.94 55.59
N PRO A 59 -17.58 33.34 54.94
CA PRO A 59 -16.23 33.18 55.50
C PRO A 59 -15.93 34.27 56.54
N THR A 60 -15.65 33.88 57.78
CA THR A 60 -15.44 34.81 58.90
C THR A 60 -13.98 34.97 59.33
N GLY A 61 -13.03 34.19 58.75
CA GLY A 61 -11.59 34.32 59.07
C GLY A 61 -10.57 33.72 58.07
N ALA A 62 -9.28 34.05 58.25
CA ALA A 62 -8.19 33.67 57.36
C ALA A 62 -7.91 32.15 57.29
N ALA A 63 -8.14 31.42 58.38
CA ALA A 63 -8.01 29.96 58.43
C ALA A 63 -9.03 29.25 57.54
N GLU A 64 -10.26 29.79 57.42
CA GLU A 64 -11.32 29.25 56.58
C GLU A 64 -11.04 29.49 55.09
N ALA A 65 -10.42 30.62 54.75
CA ALA A 65 -9.95 30.90 53.38
C ALA A 65 -8.83 29.94 52.96
N ALA A 66 -7.90 29.61 53.87
CA ALA A 66 -6.86 28.61 53.61
C ALA A 66 -7.44 27.20 53.39
N ALA A 67 -8.43 26.80 54.20
CA ALA A 67 -9.12 25.52 54.03
C ALA A 67 -9.86 25.41 52.69
N ARG A 68 -10.50 26.49 52.24
CA ARG A 68 -11.16 26.55 50.92
C ARG A 68 -10.18 26.40 49.77
N ASN A 69 -9.01 27.04 49.85
CA ASN A 69 -7.98 26.95 48.81
C ASN A 69 -7.37 25.55 48.72
N GLU A 70 -7.15 24.87 49.85
CA GLU A 70 -6.63 23.49 49.87
C GLU A 70 -7.65 22.50 49.29
N ALA A 71 -8.95 22.71 49.56
CA ALA A 71 -10.04 21.96 48.92
C ALA A 71 -10.07 22.16 47.39
N VAL A 72 -9.90 23.39 46.91
CA VAL A 72 -9.82 23.67 45.47
C VAL A 72 -8.60 23.02 44.84
N ARG A 73 -7.45 23.05 45.51
CA ARG A 73 -6.20 22.44 45.02
C ARG A 73 -6.30 20.93 44.89
N THR A 74 -6.87 20.27 45.89
CA THR A 74 -7.09 18.80 45.89
C THR A 74 -8.11 18.40 44.82
N ALA A 75 -9.16 19.19 44.59
CA ALA A 75 -10.12 18.97 43.51
C ALA A 75 -9.46 19.09 42.12
N LEU A 76 -8.63 20.12 41.91
CA LEU A 76 -7.85 20.29 40.68
C LEU A 76 -6.87 19.14 40.45
N ALA A 77 -6.16 18.71 41.50
CA ALA A 77 -5.24 17.58 41.43
C ALA A 77 -5.95 16.26 41.10
N ALA A 78 -7.12 16.02 41.70
CA ALA A 78 -7.95 14.85 41.39
C ALA A 78 -8.44 14.87 39.93
N GLY A 79 -8.91 16.02 39.44
CA GLY A 79 -9.32 16.19 38.05
C GLY A 79 -8.17 16.00 37.05
N ALA A 80 -6.98 16.51 37.36
CA ALA A 80 -5.79 16.32 36.54
C ALA A 80 -5.39 14.83 36.43
N GLY A 81 -5.49 14.07 37.53
CA GLY A 81 -5.21 12.63 37.53
C GLY A 81 -6.13 11.84 36.60
N VAL A 82 -7.41 12.19 36.57
CA VAL A 82 -8.38 11.59 35.64
C VAL A 82 -8.03 11.94 34.19
N GLY A 83 -7.71 13.20 33.90
CA GLY A 83 -7.27 13.62 32.56
C GLY A 83 -6.06 12.83 32.07
N ALA A 84 -5.05 12.63 32.93
CA ALA A 84 -3.86 11.85 32.62
C ALA A 84 -4.17 10.36 32.37
N ALA A 85 -5.09 9.76 33.14
CA ALA A 85 -5.51 8.37 32.90
C ALA A 85 -6.22 8.22 31.54
N VAL A 86 -7.05 9.19 31.15
CA VAL A 86 -7.74 9.19 29.86
C VAL A 86 -6.76 9.34 28.69
N THR A 87 -5.76 10.22 28.82
CA THR A 87 -4.74 10.39 27.75
C THR A 87 -3.91 9.12 27.57
N VAL A 88 -3.42 8.51 28.66
CA VAL A 88 -2.69 7.22 28.61
C VAL A 88 -3.54 6.11 28.00
N MET A 89 -4.82 6.04 28.35
CA MET A 89 -5.73 5.05 27.77
C MET A 89 -5.94 5.26 26.27
N LEU A 90 -6.09 6.51 25.82
CA LEU A 90 -6.25 6.83 24.40
C LEU A 90 -4.97 6.53 23.60
N THR A 91 -3.80 6.82 24.13
CA THR A 91 -2.52 6.52 23.47
C THR A 91 -2.31 5.01 23.37
N PHE A 92 -2.57 4.25 24.44
CA PHE A 92 -2.45 2.79 24.42
C PHE A 92 -3.41 2.13 23.41
N ARG A 93 -4.66 2.61 23.32
CA ARG A 93 -5.60 2.13 22.30
C ARG A 93 -5.13 2.45 20.88
N ARG A 94 -4.61 3.65 20.66
CA ARG A 94 -4.06 4.04 19.36
C ARG A 94 -2.85 3.19 18.99
N GLN A 95 -1.95 2.94 19.93
CA GLN A 95 -0.76 2.11 19.74
C GLN A 95 -1.13 0.69 19.29
N ARG A 96 -2.11 0.07 19.97
CA ARG A 96 -2.60 -1.27 19.59
C ARG A 96 -3.22 -1.32 18.20
N HIS A 97 -3.92 -0.27 17.79
CA HIS A 97 -4.44 -0.18 16.43
C HIS A 97 -3.32 0.03 15.39
N GLN A 98 -2.31 0.82 15.73
CA GLN A 98 -1.17 1.10 14.86
C GLN A 98 -0.32 -0.14 14.60
N GLU A 99 -0.09 -1.00 15.60
CA GLU A 99 0.64 -2.26 15.43
C GLU A 99 -0.02 -3.16 14.39
N LEU A 100 -1.34 -3.36 14.50
CA LEU A 100 -2.10 -4.19 13.55
C LEU A 100 -2.14 -3.58 12.15
N SER A 101 -2.34 -2.26 12.05
CA SER A 101 -2.32 -1.59 10.75
C SER A 101 -0.94 -1.63 10.11
N ALA A 102 0.14 -1.46 10.89
CA ALA A 102 1.50 -1.49 10.40
C ALA A 102 1.86 -2.85 9.80
N HIS A 103 1.51 -3.95 10.49
CA HIS A 103 1.72 -5.30 9.96
C HIS A 103 0.90 -5.57 8.70
N ALA A 104 -0.36 -5.13 8.67
CA ALA A 104 -1.20 -5.27 7.47
C ALA A 104 -0.65 -4.45 6.28
N THR A 105 -0.18 -3.22 6.52
CA THR A 105 0.43 -2.39 5.46
C THR A 105 1.75 -2.97 4.96
N ALA A 106 2.58 -3.55 5.83
CA ALA A 106 3.82 -4.22 5.43
C ALA A 106 3.52 -5.43 4.55
N ALA A 107 2.56 -6.28 4.93
CA ALA A 107 2.15 -7.44 4.13
C ALA A 107 1.57 -7.05 2.76
N LEU A 108 0.82 -5.95 2.67
CA LEU A 108 0.30 -5.43 1.40
C LEU A 108 1.42 -4.81 0.55
N ALA A 109 2.38 -4.13 1.16
CA ALA A 109 3.52 -3.54 0.44
C ALA A 109 4.38 -4.61 -0.25
N GLU A 110 4.66 -5.73 0.43
CA GLU A 110 5.37 -6.86 -0.17
C GLU A 110 4.64 -7.43 -1.40
N ARG A 111 3.30 -7.55 -1.32
CA ARG A 111 2.50 -8.04 -2.45
C ARG A 111 2.47 -7.07 -3.62
N ASN A 112 2.35 -5.78 -3.35
CA ASN A 112 2.39 -4.76 -4.39
C ASN A 112 3.75 -4.74 -5.10
N ALA A 113 4.85 -4.95 -4.37
CA ALA A 113 6.19 -5.07 -4.97
C ALA A 113 6.28 -6.31 -5.89
N GLU A 114 5.79 -7.46 -5.44
CA GLU A 114 5.77 -8.68 -6.27
C GLU A 114 4.93 -8.51 -7.55
N LEU A 115 3.76 -7.88 -7.45
CA LEU A 115 2.92 -7.60 -8.62
C LEU A 115 3.58 -6.58 -9.56
N ALA A 116 4.26 -5.56 -9.01
CA ALA A 116 4.99 -4.59 -9.81
C ALA A 116 6.12 -5.26 -10.62
N GLU A 117 6.87 -6.19 -10.03
CA GLU A 117 7.89 -6.95 -10.74
C GLU A 117 7.32 -7.82 -11.87
N ARG A 118 6.18 -8.49 -11.62
CA ARG A 118 5.51 -9.30 -12.65
C ARG A 118 5.01 -8.43 -13.80
N ASN A 119 4.40 -7.30 -13.48
CA ASN A 119 3.91 -6.35 -14.48
C ASN A 119 5.06 -5.72 -15.27
N ALA A 120 6.21 -5.43 -14.63
CA ALA A 120 7.39 -4.93 -15.33
C ALA A 120 7.91 -5.94 -16.36
N LYS A 121 8.01 -7.22 -16.00
CA LYS A 121 8.44 -8.28 -16.94
C LYS A 121 7.46 -8.47 -18.10
N ALA A 122 6.16 -8.43 -17.83
CA ALA A 122 5.15 -8.48 -18.89
C ALA A 122 5.24 -7.26 -19.81
N ALA A 123 5.42 -6.06 -19.25
CA ALA A 123 5.59 -4.83 -20.02
C ALA A 123 6.87 -4.84 -20.87
N GLU A 124 7.97 -5.41 -20.37
CA GLU A 124 9.20 -5.59 -21.16
C GLU A 124 8.97 -6.51 -22.35
N HIS A 125 8.29 -7.65 -22.15
CA HIS A 125 7.95 -8.57 -23.24
C HIS A 125 7.04 -7.90 -24.29
N ASP A 126 5.96 -7.25 -23.85
CA ASP A 126 5.05 -6.51 -24.73
C ASP A 126 5.77 -5.40 -25.50
N ALA A 127 6.73 -4.71 -24.87
CA ALA A 127 7.51 -3.66 -25.52
C ALA A 127 8.45 -4.22 -26.59
N ILE A 128 9.06 -5.39 -26.35
CA ILE A 128 9.88 -6.09 -27.35
C ILE A 128 9.03 -6.51 -28.54
N GLU A 129 7.88 -7.15 -28.31
CA GLU A 129 6.98 -7.59 -29.39
C GLU A 129 6.46 -6.43 -30.25
N ARG A 130 6.07 -5.32 -29.61
CA ARG A 130 5.65 -4.10 -30.32
C ARG A 130 6.78 -3.51 -31.16
N ARG A 131 7.98 -3.40 -30.58
CA ARG A 131 9.16 -2.90 -31.30
C ARG A 131 9.49 -3.78 -32.51
N VAL A 132 9.42 -5.09 -32.38
CA VAL A 132 9.63 -6.02 -33.50
C VAL A 132 8.59 -5.79 -34.59
N THR A 133 7.32 -5.67 -34.22
CA THR A 133 6.21 -5.42 -35.16
C THR A 133 6.37 -4.10 -35.90
N GLU A 134 6.76 -3.02 -35.21
CA GLU A 134 7.01 -1.71 -35.80
C GLU A 134 8.20 -1.75 -36.79
N LEU A 135 9.32 -2.37 -36.40
CA LEU A 135 10.49 -2.52 -37.27
C LEU A 135 10.18 -3.37 -38.50
N TYR A 136 9.45 -4.48 -38.31
CA TYR A 136 8.99 -5.33 -39.39
C TYR A 136 8.11 -4.55 -40.38
N THR A 137 7.13 -3.80 -39.87
CA THR A 137 6.21 -3.01 -40.70
C THR A 137 6.96 -1.96 -41.50
N LYS A 138 7.86 -1.21 -40.85
CA LYS A 138 8.68 -0.19 -41.49
C LYS A 138 9.60 -0.76 -42.57
N ALA A 139 10.24 -1.90 -42.32
CA ALA A 139 11.11 -2.53 -43.30
C ALA A 139 10.30 -3.11 -44.47
N SER A 140 9.12 -3.66 -44.21
CA SER A 140 8.18 -4.13 -45.24
C SER A 140 7.71 -2.99 -46.15
N GLU A 141 7.43 -1.82 -45.58
CA GLU A 141 7.08 -0.61 -46.36
C GLU A 141 8.24 -0.16 -47.26
N GLN A 142 9.49 -0.22 -46.76
CA GLN A 142 10.68 0.11 -47.55
C GLN A 142 10.89 -0.79 -48.76
N LEU A 143 10.49 -2.06 -48.71
CA LEU A 143 10.52 -2.97 -49.86
C LEU A 143 9.61 -2.52 -51.00
N GLY A 144 8.53 -1.80 -50.72
CA GLY A 144 7.63 -1.24 -51.73
C GLY A 144 8.15 0.03 -52.42
N SER A 145 9.32 0.55 -52.02
CA SER A 145 9.84 1.80 -52.57
C SER A 145 10.29 1.67 -54.02
N ALA A 146 9.99 2.67 -54.86
CA ALA A 146 10.52 2.76 -56.21
C ALA A 146 12.07 2.87 -56.24
N LYS A 147 12.70 3.37 -55.16
CA LYS A 147 14.15 3.56 -55.06
C LYS A 147 14.85 2.27 -54.63
N ALA A 148 15.73 1.75 -55.48
CA ALA A 148 16.49 0.52 -55.19
C ALA A 148 17.30 0.59 -53.88
N ALA A 149 17.92 1.74 -53.59
CA ALA A 149 18.66 1.95 -52.34
C ALA A 149 17.78 1.78 -51.07
N VAL A 150 16.51 2.20 -51.13
CA VAL A 150 15.57 2.07 -49.99
C VAL A 150 15.15 0.62 -49.81
N ARG A 151 14.91 -0.11 -50.91
CA ARG A 151 14.59 -1.55 -50.84
C ARG A 151 15.74 -2.36 -50.26
N LEU A 152 16.98 -2.04 -50.64
CA LEU A 152 18.17 -2.70 -50.08
C LEU A 152 18.31 -2.42 -48.57
N ALA A 153 18.07 -1.18 -48.14
CA ALA A 153 18.07 -0.85 -46.71
C ALA A 153 17.00 -1.63 -45.94
N GLY A 154 15.79 -1.78 -46.50
CA GLY A 154 14.73 -2.61 -45.93
C GLY A 154 15.12 -4.09 -45.81
N LEU A 155 15.82 -4.65 -46.80
CA LEU A 155 16.30 -6.03 -46.77
C LEU A 155 17.32 -6.27 -45.65
N TYR A 156 18.29 -5.37 -45.48
CA TYR A 156 19.26 -5.46 -44.37
C TYR A 156 18.61 -5.25 -43.00
N ALA A 157 17.61 -4.37 -42.91
CA ALA A 157 16.85 -4.18 -41.67
C ALA A 157 16.09 -5.46 -41.28
N LEU A 158 15.46 -6.15 -42.25
CA LEU A 158 14.80 -7.44 -42.03
C LEU A 158 15.79 -8.53 -41.64
N GLU A 159 16.94 -8.62 -42.31
CA GLU A 159 17.99 -9.58 -41.96
C GLU A 159 18.40 -9.42 -40.49
N ARG A 160 18.76 -8.20 -40.08
CA ARG A 160 19.14 -7.91 -38.69
C ARG A 160 18.01 -8.26 -37.72
N LEU A 161 16.76 -7.89 -38.05
CA LEU A 161 15.60 -8.21 -37.21
C LEU A 161 15.44 -9.72 -36.98
N GLY A 162 15.67 -10.54 -38.01
CA GLY A 162 15.61 -12.01 -37.93
C GLY A 162 16.82 -12.67 -37.26
N GLN A 163 17.96 -11.98 -37.21
CA GLN A 163 19.11 -12.41 -36.40
C GLN A 163 18.85 -12.15 -34.91
N ASP A 164 18.37 -10.96 -34.59
CA ASP A 164 18.10 -10.52 -33.22
C ASP A 164 16.90 -11.26 -32.59
N ASN A 165 15.94 -11.72 -33.41
CA ASN A 165 14.70 -12.38 -32.96
C ASN A 165 14.50 -13.74 -33.66
N PRO A 166 15.06 -14.84 -33.10
CA PRO A 166 15.03 -16.17 -33.72
C PRO A 166 13.62 -16.70 -34.02
N GLU A 167 12.64 -16.35 -33.19
CA GLU A 167 11.24 -16.76 -33.33
C GLU A 167 10.55 -16.18 -34.59
N HIS A 168 10.98 -15.00 -35.04
CA HIS A 168 10.41 -14.34 -36.21
C HIS A 168 11.19 -14.61 -37.51
N ARG A 169 12.32 -15.32 -37.43
CA ARG A 169 13.23 -15.56 -38.56
C ARG A 169 12.52 -16.22 -39.74
N GLN A 170 11.69 -17.22 -39.50
CA GLN A 170 10.99 -17.92 -40.59
C GLN A 170 10.01 -17.01 -41.32
N THR A 171 9.26 -16.17 -40.59
CA THR A 171 8.33 -15.20 -41.18
C THR A 171 9.07 -14.17 -42.03
N ILE A 172 10.22 -13.68 -41.55
CA ILE A 172 11.06 -12.73 -42.28
C ILE A 172 11.62 -13.36 -43.56
N VAL A 173 12.13 -14.59 -43.49
CA VAL A 173 12.61 -15.32 -44.68
C VAL A 173 11.47 -15.50 -45.69
N ASN A 174 10.28 -15.87 -45.25
CA ASN A 174 9.11 -16.01 -46.12
C ASN A 174 8.76 -14.69 -46.82
N LEU A 175 8.80 -13.56 -46.12
CA LEU A 175 8.58 -12.23 -46.70
C LEU A 175 9.62 -11.90 -47.77
N ILE A 176 10.91 -12.12 -47.48
CA ILE A 176 12.00 -11.88 -48.43
C ILE A 176 11.84 -12.76 -49.67
N CYS A 177 11.55 -14.06 -49.50
CA CYS A 177 11.33 -14.97 -50.62
C CYS A 177 10.10 -14.57 -51.44
N ALA A 178 9.01 -14.13 -50.82
CA ALA A 178 7.85 -13.63 -51.52
C ALA A 178 8.18 -12.37 -52.33
N TYR A 179 8.93 -11.44 -51.73
CA TYR A 179 9.37 -10.22 -52.41
C TYR A 179 10.26 -10.52 -53.64
N LEU A 180 11.21 -11.46 -53.52
CA LEU A 180 12.08 -11.86 -54.64
C LEU A 180 11.35 -12.59 -55.78
N ARG A 181 10.17 -13.15 -55.51
CA ARG A 181 9.33 -13.81 -56.52
C ARG A 181 8.39 -12.84 -57.25
N MET A 182 8.33 -11.57 -56.84
CA MET A 182 7.49 -10.58 -57.52
C MET A 182 8.04 -10.28 -58.93
N PRO A 183 7.14 -10.07 -59.92
CA PRO A 183 7.56 -9.74 -61.28
C PRO A 183 8.37 -8.44 -61.31
N TYR A 184 9.55 -8.50 -61.92
CA TYR A 184 10.47 -7.39 -62.05
C TYR A 184 10.58 -6.96 -63.51
N THR A 185 10.22 -5.71 -63.79
CA THR A 185 10.48 -5.09 -65.09
C THR A 185 11.84 -4.40 -65.02
N PRO A 186 12.85 -4.85 -65.80
CA PRO A 186 14.14 -4.17 -65.86
C PRO A 186 13.98 -2.74 -66.41
N PRO A 187 14.82 -1.79 -65.96
CA PRO A 187 14.81 -0.41 -66.46
C PRO A 187 15.23 -0.29 -67.92
#